data_AF-A0A3B0V134-F1
#
_entry.id   AF-A0A3B0V134-F1
#
_cell.length_a   1.000
_cell.length_b   1.000
_cell.length_c   1.000
_cell.angle_alpha   90.00
_cell.angle_beta   90.00
_cell.angle_gamma   90.00
#
_symmetry.space_group_name_H-M   'P 1'
#
loop_
_entity.id
_entity.type
_entity.pdbx_description
1 polymer ?
#
loop_
_entity_poly.entity_id
_entity_poly.type
_entity_poly.pdbx_seq_one_letter_code
_entity_poly.pdbx_strand_id
1 'polypeptide(L)' 'ALAPEEIFKMATINGATALGREEFGSLEPGKTARMLAVRCERRPEDVFSFLVSGKHQVTWLEDSNGS' A
#
# COMPACT_ATOMS: atom_id res chain seq x y z
N ALA A 1 8.44 -20.03 -0.10
CA ALA A 1 8.24 -18.61 -0.48
C ALA A 1 7.40 -17.95 0.61
N LEU A 2 7.59 -16.65 0.85
CA LEU A 2 6.69 -15.91 1.74
C LEU A 2 5.33 -15.71 1.05
N ALA A 3 4.25 -15.77 1.83
CA ALA A 3 2.93 -15.41 1.33
C ALA A 3 2.91 -13.90 1.02
N PRO A 4 2.26 -13.46 -0.06
CA PRO A 4 2.28 -12.06 -0.43
C PRO A 4 1.70 -11.11 0.62
N GLU A 5 0.71 -11.54 1.40
CA GLU A 5 0.15 -10.76 2.52
C GLU A 5 1.22 -10.39 3.55
N GLU A 6 2.19 -11.28 3.77
CA GLU A 6 3.33 -11.01 4.67
C GLU A 6 4.28 -9.97 4.06
N ILE A 7 4.43 -9.95 2.74
CA ILE A 7 5.18 -8.90 2.04
C ILE A 7 4.52 -7.54 2.25
N PHE A 8 3.19 -7.46 2.13
CA PHE A 8 2.46 -6.22 2.39
C PHE A 8 2.58 -5.77 3.83
N LYS A 9 2.47 -6.67 4.80
CA LYS A 9 2.67 -6.32 6.22
C LYS A 9 4.07 -5.74 6.46
N MET A 10 5.11 -6.31 5.86
CA MET A 10 6.47 -5.78 5.93
C MET A 10 6.59 -4.38 5.31
N ALA A 11 5.91 -4.14 4.18
CA ALA A 11 5.95 -2.86 3.46
C ALA A 11 5.03 -1.78 4.05
N THR A 12 4.05 -2.15 4.89
CA THR A 12 3.07 -1.19 5.47
C THR A 12 3.12 -1.19 6.99
N ILE A 13 2.36 -2.05 7.66
CA ILE A 13 2.10 -1.98 9.11
C ILE A 13 3.37 -2.15 9.94
N ASN A 14 4.24 -3.11 9.59
CA ASN A 14 5.47 -3.37 10.36
C ASN A 14 6.45 -2.20 10.25
N GLY A 15 6.57 -1.59 9.07
CA GLY A 15 7.38 -0.39 8.88
C GLY A 15 6.83 0.81 9.67
N ALA A 16 5.51 1.02 9.63
CA ALA A 16 4.85 2.06 10.40
C ALA A 16 5.08 1.88 11.91
N THR A 17 4.91 0.67 12.45
CA THR A 17 5.17 0.34 13.86
C THR A 17 6.63 0.56 14.25
N ALA A 18 7.59 0.06 13.45
CA ALA A 18 9.01 0.20 13.75
C ALA A 18 9.47 1.66 13.82
N LEU A 19 8.79 2.56 13.10
CA LEU A 19 9.09 3.99 13.07
C LEU A 19 8.26 4.82 14.06
N GLY A 20 7.38 4.19 14.86
CA GLY A 20 6.48 4.90 15.76
C GLY A 20 5.43 5.76 15.04
N ARG A 21 5.01 5.34 13.83
CA ARG A 21 4.07 6.05 12.96
C ARG A 21 2.75 5.28 12.81
N GLU A 22 2.13 4.94 13.94
CA GLU A 22 0.94 4.09 14.03
C GLU A 22 -0.30 4.68 13.30
N GLU A 23 -0.25 5.98 12.97
CA GLU A 23 -1.26 6.66 12.16
C GLU A 23 -1.26 6.23 10.67
N PHE A 24 -0.30 5.42 10.22
CA PHE A 24 -0.25 4.81 8.88
C PHE A 24 -0.22 3.28 8.93
N GLY A 25 -0.04 2.66 7.75
CA GLY A 25 0.20 1.23 7.59
C GLY A 25 -1.07 0.38 7.41
N SER A 26 -2.25 0.95 7.65
CA SER A 26 -3.55 0.30 7.39
C SER A 26 -4.64 1.31 7.04
N LEU A 27 -5.72 0.83 6.42
CA LEU A 27 -6.91 1.61 6.08
C LEU A 27 -7.99 1.38 7.15
N GLU A 28 -7.97 2.22 8.19
CA GLU A 28 -8.88 2.15 9.33
C GLU A 28 -9.39 3.54 9.71
N PRO A 29 -10.62 3.66 10.25
CA PRO A 29 -11.13 4.94 10.75
C PRO A 29 -10.19 5.56 11.78
N GLY A 30 -9.94 6.86 11.66
CA GLY A 30 -9.06 7.61 12.57
C GLY A 30 -7.57 7.59 12.19
N LYS A 31 -7.16 6.77 11.22
CA LYS A 31 -5.81 6.81 10.63
C LYS A 31 -5.69 7.83 9.50
N THR A 32 -4.47 8.24 9.20
CA THR A 32 -4.21 9.18 8.10
C THR A 32 -4.33 8.46 6.75
N ALA A 33 -5.11 9.04 5.83
CA ALA A 33 -5.39 8.46 4.52
C ALA A 33 -4.23 8.61 3.51
N ARG A 34 -3.04 8.10 3.84
CA ARG A 34 -1.92 8.03 2.88
C ARG A 34 -1.99 6.77 2.03
N MET A 35 -2.49 6.93 0.81
CA MET A 35 -2.76 5.81 -0.10
C MET A 35 -1.88 5.87 -1.35
N LEU A 36 -1.42 4.71 -1.79
CA LEU A 36 -0.72 4.53 -3.07
C LEU A 36 -1.65 3.80 -4.04
N ALA A 37 -1.96 4.42 -5.18
CA ALA A 37 -2.69 3.78 -6.26
C ALA A 37 -1.71 3.14 -7.25
N VAL A 38 -2.01 1.91 -7.67
CA VAL A 38 -1.22 1.17 -8.65
C VAL A 38 -2.07 0.91 -9.88
N ARG A 39 -1.61 1.36 -11.05
CA ARG A 39 -2.33 1.14 -12.31
C ARG A 39 -2.17 -0.32 -12.74
N CYS A 40 -3.30 -1.01 -12.88
CA CYS A 40 -3.37 -2.36 -13.43
C CYS A 40 -3.85 -2.27 -14.88
N GLU A 41 -2.99 -2.56 -15.87
CA GLU A 41 -3.36 -2.51 -17.30
C GLU A 41 -4.37 -3.62 -17.69
N ARG A 42 -4.42 -4.69 -16.89
CA ARG A 42 -5.39 -5.79 -16.97
C ARG A 42 -5.86 -6.13 -15.56
N ARG A 43 -6.96 -6.87 -15.42
CA ARG A 43 -7.33 -7.46 -14.13
C ARG A 43 -6.28 -8.51 -13.80
N PRO A 44 -5.46 -8.35 -12.74
CA PRO A 44 -4.55 -9.40 -12.34
C PRO A 44 -5.38 -10.55 -11.79
N GLU A 45 -5.16 -11.77 -12.26
CA GLU A 45 -5.74 -12.97 -11.68
C GLU A 45 -5.20 -13.18 -10.25
N ASP A 46 -3.98 -12.71 -10.01
CA ASP A 46 -3.33 -12.62 -8.70
C ASP A 46 -2.78 -11.20 -8.48
N VAL A 47 -3.57 -10.37 -7.77
CA VAL A 47 -3.23 -8.98 -7.45
C VAL A 47 -1.93 -8.89 -6.65
N PHE A 48 -1.71 -9.85 -5.77
CA PHE A 48 -0.57 -9.82 -4.87
C PHE A 48 0.74 -10.15 -5.59
N SER A 49 0.74 -11.20 -6.41
CA SER A 49 1.87 -11.56 -7.27
C SER A 49 2.16 -10.45 -8.28
N PHE A 50 1.13 -9.82 -8.83
CA PHE A 50 1.29 -8.63 -9.66
C PHE A 50 2.09 -7.56 -8.92
N LEU A 51 1.61 -7.09 -7.76
CA LEU A 51 2.19 -5.96 -7.03
C LEU A 51 3.66 -6.15 -6.60
N VAL A 52 4.10 -7.40 -6.38
CA VAL A 52 5.49 -7.69 -5.98
C VAL A 52 6.44 -7.92 -7.15
N SER A 53 5.96 -7.87 -8.40
CA SER A 53 6.78 -8.09 -9.61
C SER A 53 7.65 -6.89 -10.02
N GLY A 54 7.42 -5.71 -9.42
CA GLY A 54 8.38 -4.60 -9.41
C GLY A 54 8.35 -3.64 -10.60
N LYS A 55 7.36 -3.74 -11.51
CA LYS A 55 7.22 -2.82 -12.65
C LYS A 55 5.80 -2.28 -12.76
N HIS A 56 5.43 -1.40 -11.85
CA HIS A 56 4.10 -0.77 -11.85
C HIS A 56 4.20 0.74 -11.88
N GLN A 57 3.28 1.36 -12.61
CA GLN A 57 3.04 2.79 -12.46
C GLN A 57 2.29 3.01 -11.14
N VAL A 58 2.91 3.77 -10.25
CA VAL A 58 2.36 4.12 -8.94
C VAL A 58 2.13 5.62 -8.83
N THR A 59 1.04 6.01 -8.17
CA THR A 59 0.70 7.40 -7.90
C THR A 59 0.24 7.51 -6.45
N TRP A 60 0.80 8.46 -5.70
CA TRP A 60 0.26 8.81 -4.40
C TRP A 60 -1.09 9.48 -4.58
N LEU A 61 -2.11 8.98 -3.90
CA LEU A 61 -3.39 9.67 -3.85
C LEU A 61 -3.23 10.85 -2.90
N GLU A 62 -3.37 12.05 -3.46
CA GLU A 62 -3.39 13.26 -2.67
C GLU A 62 -4.74 13.41 -1.98
N ASP A 63 -4.73 13.89 -0.74
CA ASP A 63 -5.95 14.30 -0.08
C ASP A 63 -6.53 15.47 -0.88
N SER A 64 -7.76 15.34 -1.37
CA SER A 64 -8.46 16.38 -2.15
C SER A 64 -8.92 17.55 -1.26
N ASN A 65 -8.03 18.08 -0.42
CA ASN A 65 -8.23 19.27 0.38
C ASN A 65 -7.13 20.29 0.06
N GLY A 66 -7.42 21.17 -0.90
CA GLY A 66 -6.76 22.49 -0.99
C GLY A 66 -6.18 22.86 -2.35
N SER A 67 -7.02 23.38 -3.25
CA SER A 67 -6.72 24.52 -4.12
C SER A 67 -8.04 25.21 -4.48
#